data_AF-A0A6J1ZJ65-F1
#
_entry.id   AF-A0A6J1ZJ65-F1
#
_cell.length_a   1.000
_cell.length_b   1.000
_cell.length_c   1.000
_cell.angle_alpha   90.00
_cell.angle_beta   90.00
_cell.angle_gamma   90.00
#
_symmetry.space_group_name_H-M   'P 1'
#
loop_
_entity.id
_entity.type
_entity.pdbx_description
1 polymer ?
#
loop_
_entity_poly.entity_id
_entity_poly.type
_entity_poly.pdbx_seq_one_letter_code
_entity_poly.pdbx_strand_id
1 'polypeptide(L)'
;MTEKQQEEAEWESINVLLMMHGLKPLFLVKRTDLKDFIIFDKQSSQKMRQNLKTLMEETTRQQNMIQELIETNQQLKNELQLEQSRAADQEQRANDLEQIMECVKSKIGELEDESINRVSQQQNKIKDLQKDHKALQAKCQHYKKKQMEQQETIASLQKDIYRLTKEEEERIVTQNRVFAYLCKRVPHTILDRQLLCLIDYYESKIRKLHKQRVYKEDESLSEEEKDYRSSDASLTYKGLLMSLQNQLKESKSKIDALLSEKLNLQKDLETRPTQHELRLYKQQVKKLEKALKKNIRLKDLLSQKKVEDPEKQDEPSKDNQQQALIDQRYFQVLSSINSVVHNPRAPVIIHKQSKGGAQHFHKDFVQDCGFEHLIPIIEMWADQLTSLKDSNIPNLKTLQAIVSHFQKLFDVPSLNGVYPRMNEVYTRLGEMNNAVRNLQELLELDSSTSLCVLVSTVGKLCRLINENMNEQVMQVLGPEDLQSIINKLEEHEEFFPAFQALTNDLLEILEIDDLDAIVPAVKKLKILSY
;
A
#
# COMPACT_ATOMS: atom_id res chain seq x y z
N MET A 1 106.91 13.90 4.81
CA MET A 1 106.63 13.28 6.13
C MET A 1 107.50 12.05 6.26
N THR A 2 108.17 11.87 7.40
CA THR A 2 108.92 10.64 7.67
C THR A 2 107.91 9.48 7.82
N GLU A 3 108.23 8.27 7.33
CA GLU A 3 107.32 7.11 7.37
C GLU A 3 106.73 6.86 8.77
N LYS A 4 107.50 7.16 9.82
CA LYS A 4 107.06 7.09 11.22
C LYS A 4 105.89 8.02 11.57
N GLN A 5 105.86 9.24 11.02
CA GLN A 5 104.77 10.19 11.25
C GLN A 5 103.47 9.71 10.58
N GLN A 6 103.58 8.98 9.48
CA GLN A 6 102.42 8.43 8.79
C GLN A 6 101.83 7.24 9.55
N GLU A 7 102.67 6.37 10.13
CA GLU A 7 102.18 5.30 11.02
C GLU A 7 101.57 5.83 12.32
N GLU A 8 102.14 6.88 12.91
CA GLU A 8 101.56 7.55 14.08
C GLU A 8 100.17 8.13 13.75
N ALA A 9 99.99 8.79 12.60
CA ALA A 9 98.70 9.32 12.17
C ALA A 9 97.64 8.23 11.88
N GLU A 10 98.04 7.09 11.32
CA GLU A 10 97.15 5.94 11.10
C GLU A 10 96.69 5.32 12.42
N TRP A 11 97.58 5.19 13.41
CA TRP A 11 97.22 4.73 14.74
C TRP A 11 96.36 5.75 15.50
N GLU A 12 96.59 7.04 15.34
CA GLU A 12 95.74 8.10 15.87
C GLU A 12 94.29 7.96 15.35
N SER A 13 94.13 7.73 14.04
CA SER A 13 92.81 7.50 13.42
C SER A 13 92.11 6.25 13.96
N ILE A 14 92.85 5.17 14.22
CA ILE A 14 92.29 3.93 14.80
C ILE A 14 91.97 4.13 16.28
N ASN A 15 92.79 4.88 17.02
CA ASN A 15 92.55 5.20 18.42
C ASN A 15 91.30 6.05 18.62
N VAL A 16 90.98 6.96 17.69
CA VAL A 16 89.71 7.68 17.69
C VAL A 16 88.54 6.71 17.56
N LEU A 17 88.60 5.75 16.63
CA LEU A 17 87.56 4.71 16.47
C LEU A 17 87.44 3.82 17.72
N LEU A 18 88.57 3.38 18.29
CA LEU A 18 88.59 2.59 19.52
C LEU A 18 87.95 3.35 20.69
N MET A 19 88.28 4.64 20.85
CA MET A 19 87.70 5.49 21.89
C MET A 19 86.19 5.73 21.67
N MET A 20 85.73 5.86 20.43
CA MET A 20 84.29 5.94 20.12
C MET A 20 83.51 4.69 20.56
N HIS A 21 84.18 3.52 20.58
CA HIS A 21 83.62 2.28 21.10
C HIS A 21 83.97 2.01 22.58
N GLY A 22 84.55 2.97 23.30
CA GLY A 22 84.89 2.85 24.72
C GLY A 22 86.15 2.00 25.02
N LEU A 23 86.95 1.68 24.02
CA LEU A 23 88.20 0.93 24.13
C LEU A 23 89.39 1.87 24.39
N LYS A 24 90.44 1.34 25.04
CA LYS A 24 91.66 2.11 25.36
C LYS A 24 92.51 2.37 24.10
N PRO A 25 93.12 3.56 23.95
CA PRO A 25 94.00 3.87 22.84
C PRO A 25 95.31 3.08 22.93
N LEU A 26 95.87 2.75 21.77
CA LEU A 26 97.12 2.02 21.59
C LEU A 26 98.27 3.02 21.41
N PHE A 27 99.43 2.74 22.02
CA PHE A 27 100.61 3.61 21.99
C PHE A 27 101.83 2.91 21.38
N LEU A 28 102.63 3.64 20.60
CA LEU A 28 103.92 3.13 20.11
C LEU A 28 104.99 3.21 21.22
N VAL A 29 105.51 2.05 21.63
CA VAL A 29 106.54 1.94 22.67
C VAL A 29 107.95 2.10 22.06
N LYS A 30 108.82 2.90 22.70
CA LYS A 30 110.23 3.07 22.29
C LYS A 30 111.09 1.88 22.74
N ARG A 31 112.09 1.48 21.93
CA ARG A 31 112.97 0.30 22.11
C ARG A 31 113.87 0.36 23.36
N THR A 32 113.33 0.23 24.57
CA THR A 32 114.17 0.22 25.78
C THR A 32 114.06 -1.02 26.66
N ASP A 33 113.14 -1.96 26.42
CA ASP A 33 113.29 -3.36 26.88
C ASP A 33 112.22 -4.22 26.19
N LEU A 34 112.65 -5.20 25.39
CA LEU A 34 111.79 -5.94 24.44
C LEU A 34 111.41 -7.36 24.90
N LYS A 35 111.77 -7.76 26.12
CA LYS A 35 111.62 -9.17 26.56
C LYS A 35 110.17 -9.64 26.75
N ASP A 36 109.24 -8.72 26.96
CA ASP A 36 107.83 -9.02 27.25
C ASP A 36 106.84 -8.54 26.16
N PHE A 37 107.33 -8.12 24.99
CA PHE A 37 106.51 -7.57 23.91
C PHE A 37 106.56 -8.42 22.63
N ILE A 38 105.39 -8.65 22.02
CA ILE A 38 105.27 -9.22 20.68
C ILE A 38 105.57 -8.13 19.66
N ILE A 39 106.68 -8.27 18.94
CA ILE A 39 107.13 -7.30 17.94
C ILE A 39 106.52 -7.67 16.59
N PHE A 40 105.74 -6.77 16.02
CA PHE A 40 105.26 -6.92 14.65
C PHE A 40 106.28 -6.35 13.65
N ASP A 41 106.49 -7.07 12.56
CA ASP A 41 107.12 -6.48 11.38
C ASP A 41 106.17 -5.47 10.71
N LYS A 42 106.71 -4.61 9.84
CA LYS A 42 105.98 -3.51 9.19
C LYS A 42 104.72 -4.03 8.47
N GLN A 43 104.81 -5.18 7.79
CA GLN A 43 103.69 -5.74 7.04
C GLN A 43 102.60 -6.29 7.96
N SER A 44 102.97 -6.99 9.04
CA SER A 44 102.00 -7.49 10.02
C SER A 44 101.32 -6.36 10.81
N SER A 45 102.05 -5.29 11.15
CA SER A 45 101.50 -4.10 11.82
C SER A 45 100.48 -3.36 10.94
N GLN A 46 100.80 -3.19 9.65
CA GLN A 46 99.87 -2.58 8.69
C GLN A 46 98.62 -3.44 8.48
N LYS A 47 98.76 -4.76 8.38
CA LYS A 47 97.61 -5.68 8.32
C LYS A 47 96.75 -5.62 9.58
N MET A 48 97.36 -5.58 10.76
CA MET A 48 96.63 -5.46 12.03
C MET A 48 95.86 -4.14 12.10
N ARG A 49 96.48 -3.01 11.70
CA ARG A 49 95.81 -1.71 11.61
C ARG A 49 94.58 -1.76 10.70
N GLN A 50 94.74 -2.33 9.52
CA GLN A 50 93.66 -2.42 8.55
C GLN A 50 92.53 -3.33 9.04
N ASN A 51 92.87 -4.48 9.64
CA ASN A 51 91.89 -5.38 10.24
C ASN A 51 91.12 -4.72 11.40
N LEU A 52 91.81 -4.00 12.29
CA LEU A 52 91.17 -3.27 13.40
C LEU A 52 90.26 -2.16 12.87
N LYS A 53 90.71 -1.40 11.87
CA LYS A 53 89.89 -0.36 11.24
C LYS A 53 88.62 -0.93 10.62
N THR A 54 88.73 -1.97 9.79
CA THR A 54 87.58 -2.63 9.19
C THR A 54 86.64 -3.25 10.23
N LEU A 55 87.18 -3.81 11.31
CA LEU A 55 86.37 -4.37 12.40
C LEU A 55 85.57 -3.28 13.13
N MET A 56 86.17 -2.13 13.45
CA MET A 56 85.47 -1.02 14.11
C MET A 56 84.40 -0.39 13.20
N GLU A 57 84.72 -0.19 11.92
CA GLU A 57 83.75 0.30 10.93
C GLU A 57 82.56 -0.66 10.77
N GLU A 58 82.84 -1.97 10.70
CA GLU A 58 81.81 -3.01 10.65
C GLU A 58 80.95 -3.06 11.93
N THR A 59 81.58 -2.88 13.10
CA THR A 59 80.87 -2.84 14.39
C THR A 59 79.93 -1.64 14.46
N THR A 60 80.37 -0.47 13.98
CA THR A 60 79.53 0.74 13.87
C THR A 60 78.35 0.50 12.94
N ARG A 61 78.59 -0.11 11.77
CA ARG A 61 77.53 -0.45 10.80
C ARG A 61 76.50 -1.40 11.41
N GLN A 62 76.95 -2.44 12.11
CA GLN A 62 76.08 -3.38 12.79
C GLN A 62 75.26 -2.71 13.89
N GLN A 63 75.86 -1.81 14.66
CA GLN A 63 75.16 -1.09 15.72
C GLN A 63 74.08 -0.16 15.17
N ASN A 64 74.36 0.54 14.06
CA ASN A 64 73.35 1.35 13.36
C ASN A 64 72.21 0.49 12.81
N MET A 65 72.52 -0.63 12.18
CA MET A 65 71.50 -1.56 11.68
C MET A 65 70.64 -2.13 12.81
N ILE A 66 71.24 -2.48 13.95
CA ILE A 66 70.48 -2.93 15.13
C ILE A 66 69.56 -1.82 15.65
N GLN A 67 70.04 -0.57 15.71
CA GLN A 67 69.24 0.56 16.14
C GLN A 67 68.05 0.82 15.20
N GLU A 68 68.28 0.83 13.88
CA GLU A 68 67.22 0.94 12.87
C GLU A 68 66.22 -0.22 12.97
N LEU A 69 66.69 -1.45 13.20
CA LEU A 69 65.82 -2.60 13.41
C LEU A 69 64.97 -2.47 14.67
N ILE A 70 65.52 -1.93 15.77
CA ILE A 70 64.76 -1.67 16.99
C ILE A 70 63.69 -0.61 16.74
N GLU A 71 64.05 0.49 16.10
CA GLU A 71 63.14 1.59 15.79
C GLU A 71 61.99 1.14 14.87
N THR A 72 62.32 0.40 13.81
CA THR A 72 61.32 -0.16 12.89
C THR A 72 60.43 -1.18 13.58
N ASN A 73 60.98 -2.06 14.44
CA ASN A 73 60.17 -3.01 15.19
C ASN A 73 59.22 -2.31 16.18
N GLN A 74 59.68 -1.26 16.85
CA GLN A 74 58.85 -0.42 17.72
C GLN A 74 57.71 0.24 16.94
N GLN A 75 58.00 0.77 15.75
CA GLN A 75 56.98 1.35 14.87
C GLN A 75 55.96 0.31 14.42
N LEU A 76 56.41 -0.87 13.94
CA LEU A 76 55.54 -1.97 13.54
C LEU A 76 54.64 -2.43 14.70
N LYS A 77 55.16 -2.46 15.92
CA LYS A 77 54.38 -2.80 17.11
C LYS A 77 53.28 -1.77 17.40
N ASN A 78 53.57 -0.48 17.24
CA ASN A 78 52.58 0.58 17.40
C ASN A 78 51.51 0.53 16.30
N GLU A 79 51.91 0.29 15.05
CA GLU A 79 50.99 0.11 13.91
C GLU A 79 50.08 -1.11 14.12
N LEU A 80 50.64 -2.23 14.58
CA LEU A 80 49.87 -3.43 14.90
C LEU A 80 48.84 -3.16 16.00
N GLN A 81 49.20 -2.43 17.06
CA GLN A 81 48.28 -2.09 18.14
C GLN A 81 47.17 -1.15 17.64
N LEU A 82 47.49 -0.19 16.77
CA LEU A 82 46.51 0.69 16.15
C LEU A 82 45.54 -0.11 15.26
N GLU A 83 46.04 -1.00 14.42
CA GLU A 83 45.18 -1.86 13.60
C GLU A 83 44.33 -2.82 14.43
N GLN A 84 44.84 -3.34 15.55
CA GLN A 84 44.03 -4.12 16.49
C GLN A 84 42.86 -3.29 17.07
N SER A 85 43.11 -2.03 17.44
CA SER A 85 42.03 -1.15 17.93
C SER A 85 40.99 -0.86 16.83
N ARG A 86 41.44 -0.62 15.60
CA ARG A 86 40.55 -0.40 14.44
C ARG A 86 39.71 -1.64 14.13
N ALA A 87 40.31 -2.82 14.20
CA ALA A 87 39.61 -4.09 13.98
C ALA A 87 38.54 -4.31 15.06
N ALA A 88 38.85 -4.06 16.33
CA ALA A 88 37.89 -4.17 17.43
C ALA A 88 36.70 -3.19 17.26
N ASP A 89 36.96 -1.95 16.85
CA ASP A 89 35.90 -0.97 16.56
C ASP A 89 35.00 -1.43 15.38
N GLN A 90 35.59 -2.03 14.35
CA GLN A 90 34.84 -2.58 13.23
C GLN A 90 34.01 -3.81 13.62
N GLU A 91 34.56 -4.70 14.45
CA GLU A 91 33.85 -5.85 15.00
C GLU A 91 32.66 -5.41 15.86
N GLN A 92 32.84 -4.44 16.75
CA GLN A 92 31.75 -3.89 17.55
C GLN A 92 30.65 -3.31 16.66
N ARG A 93 31.02 -2.55 15.63
CA ARG A 93 30.05 -2.00 14.68
C ARG A 93 29.31 -3.08 13.91
N ALA A 94 29.97 -4.17 13.55
CA ALA A 94 29.33 -5.31 12.89
C ALA A 94 28.31 -5.98 13.83
N ASN A 95 28.65 -6.17 15.11
CA ASN A 95 27.76 -6.72 16.12
C ASN A 95 26.53 -5.84 16.35
N ASP A 96 26.70 -4.51 16.44
CA ASP A 96 25.59 -3.56 16.59
C ASP A 96 24.64 -3.61 15.38
N LEU A 97 25.20 -3.71 14.16
CA LEU A 97 24.42 -3.87 12.93
C LEU A 97 23.68 -5.21 12.88
N GLU A 98 24.29 -6.29 13.36
CA GLU A 98 23.65 -7.59 13.45
C GLU A 98 22.46 -7.57 14.42
N GLN A 99 22.61 -6.91 15.57
CA GLN A 99 21.52 -6.73 16.53
C GLN A 99 20.37 -5.92 15.94
N ILE A 100 20.66 -4.83 15.23
CA ILE A 100 19.64 -4.03 14.53
C ILE A 100 18.94 -4.89 13.47
N MET A 101 19.70 -5.66 12.69
CA MET A 101 19.14 -6.55 11.68
C MET A 101 18.21 -7.60 12.30
N GLU A 102 18.57 -8.17 13.45
CA GLU A 102 17.74 -9.14 14.16
C GLU A 102 16.44 -8.50 14.68
N CYS A 103 16.52 -7.29 15.23
CA CYS A 103 15.33 -6.52 15.61
C CYS A 103 14.41 -6.24 14.41
N VAL A 104 14.98 -5.89 13.24
CA VAL A 104 14.21 -5.66 12.02
C VAL A 104 13.59 -6.96 11.51
N LYS A 105 14.30 -8.08 11.52
CA LYS A 105 13.76 -9.40 11.14
C LYS A 105 12.59 -9.80 12.03
N SER A 106 12.74 -9.66 13.34
CA SER A 106 11.65 -9.92 14.30
C SER A 106 10.43 -9.03 13.99
N LYS A 107 10.66 -7.74 13.72
CA LYS A 107 9.56 -6.82 13.41
C LYS A 107 8.87 -7.13 12.08
N ILE A 108 9.62 -7.55 11.07
CA ILE A 108 9.05 -8.02 9.80
C ILE A 108 8.18 -9.25 10.05
N GLY A 109 8.68 -10.23 10.81
CA GLY A 109 7.91 -11.42 11.18
C GLY A 109 6.60 -11.08 11.90
N GLU A 110 6.62 -10.18 12.89
CA GLU A 110 5.40 -9.71 13.55
C GLU A 110 4.39 -9.09 12.57
N LEU A 111 4.87 -8.25 11.64
CA LEU A 111 4.00 -7.59 10.65
C LEU A 111 3.43 -8.57 9.62
N GLU A 112 4.21 -9.58 9.22
CA GLU A 112 3.78 -10.66 8.36
C GLU A 112 2.70 -11.50 9.05
N ASP A 113 2.91 -11.91 10.31
CA ASP A 113 1.94 -12.67 11.10
C ASP A 113 0.64 -11.88 11.31
N GLU A 114 0.73 -10.60 11.65
CA GLU A 114 -0.44 -9.73 11.74
C GLU A 114 -1.18 -9.64 10.40
N SER A 115 -0.45 -9.57 9.28
CA SER A 115 -1.06 -9.52 7.95
C SER A 115 -1.78 -10.81 7.60
N ILE A 116 -1.18 -11.96 7.88
CA ILE A 116 -1.75 -13.30 7.69
C ILE A 116 -3.02 -13.43 8.55
N ASN A 117 -2.95 -12.99 9.80
CA ASN A 117 -4.09 -12.99 10.71
C ASN A 117 -5.25 -12.11 10.21
N ARG A 118 -4.95 -10.90 9.71
CA ARG A 118 -5.97 -10.03 9.11
C ARG A 118 -6.63 -10.66 7.88
N VAL A 119 -5.84 -11.27 7.00
CA VAL A 119 -6.36 -11.97 5.80
C VAL A 119 -7.22 -13.16 6.21
N SER A 120 -6.76 -13.98 7.16
CA SER A 120 -7.54 -15.11 7.69
C SER A 120 -8.88 -14.67 8.29
N GLN A 121 -8.89 -13.60 9.09
CA GLN A 121 -10.10 -13.02 9.64
C GLN A 121 -11.05 -12.50 8.56
N GLN A 122 -10.53 -11.82 7.53
CA GLN A 122 -11.34 -11.36 6.40
C GLN A 122 -11.93 -12.55 5.61
N GLN A 123 -11.13 -13.58 5.36
CA GLN A 123 -11.59 -14.78 4.68
C GLN A 123 -12.73 -15.48 5.43
N ASN A 124 -12.66 -15.55 6.76
CA ASN A 124 -13.74 -16.08 7.58
C ASN A 124 -15.02 -15.24 7.47
N LYS A 125 -14.92 -13.91 7.52
CA LYS A 125 -16.07 -13.01 7.32
C LYS A 125 -16.70 -13.18 5.93
N ILE A 126 -15.88 -13.30 4.88
CA ILE A 126 -16.36 -13.55 3.51
C ILE A 126 -17.10 -14.89 3.44
N LYS A 127 -16.56 -15.94 4.08
CA LYS A 127 -17.18 -17.26 4.12
C LYS A 127 -18.54 -17.24 4.80
N ASP A 128 -18.68 -16.49 5.89
CA ASP A 128 -19.97 -16.36 6.58
C ASP A 128 -20.97 -15.53 5.77
N LEU A 129 -20.55 -14.41 5.17
CA LEU A 129 -21.39 -13.63 4.25
C LEU A 129 -21.84 -14.45 3.03
N GLN A 130 -21.00 -15.35 2.50
CA GLN A 130 -21.38 -16.26 1.43
C GLN A 130 -22.45 -17.27 1.86
N LYS A 131 -22.41 -17.77 3.10
CA LYS A 131 -23.47 -18.63 3.65
C LYS A 131 -24.78 -17.87 3.77
N ASP A 132 -24.73 -16.64 4.30
CA ASP A 132 -25.91 -15.78 4.44
C ASP A 132 -26.51 -15.43 3.08
N HIS A 133 -25.67 -15.12 2.08
CA HIS A 133 -26.12 -14.89 0.72
C HIS A 133 -26.86 -16.11 0.15
N LYS A 134 -26.32 -17.34 0.33
CA LYS A 134 -26.99 -18.58 -0.12
C LYS A 134 -28.32 -18.79 0.61
N ALA A 135 -28.38 -18.53 1.91
CA ALA A 135 -29.61 -18.66 2.69
C ALA A 135 -30.69 -17.64 2.25
N LEU A 136 -30.29 -16.39 2.00
CA LEU A 136 -31.17 -15.35 1.47
C LEU A 136 -31.64 -15.68 0.05
N GLN A 137 -30.75 -16.17 -0.81
CA GLN A 137 -31.09 -16.60 -2.16
C GLN A 137 -32.14 -17.72 -2.17
N ALA A 138 -32.00 -18.71 -1.29
CA ALA A 138 -33.00 -19.77 -1.11
C ALA A 138 -34.35 -19.22 -0.65
N LYS A 139 -34.37 -18.26 0.29
CA LYS A 139 -35.61 -17.58 0.72
C LYS A 139 -36.27 -16.81 -0.43
N CYS A 140 -35.49 -16.07 -1.24
CA CYS A 140 -36.02 -15.36 -2.40
C CYS A 140 -36.65 -16.31 -3.42
N GLN A 141 -36.01 -17.45 -3.71
CA GLN A 141 -36.56 -18.48 -4.59
C GLN A 141 -37.88 -19.06 -4.03
N HIS A 142 -37.91 -19.34 -2.73
CA HIS A 142 -39.12 -19.82 -2.05
C HIS A 142 -40.28 -18.83 -2.18
N TYR A 143 -40.06 -17.54 -1.89
CA TYR A 143 -41.10 -16.52 -2.03
C TYR A 143 -41.56 -16.34 -3.48
N LYS A 144 -40.65 -16.42 -4.45
CA LYS A 144 -41.01 -16.36 -5.88
C LYS A 144 -41.91 -17.54 -6.28
N LYS A 145 -41.61 -18.75 -5.80
CA LYS A 145 -42.47 -19.93 -6.02
C LYS A 145 -43.86 -19.73 -5.41
N LYS A 146 -43.91 -19.28 -4.15
CA LYS A 146 -45.17 -19.01 -3.46
C LYS A 146 -46.02 -17.95 -4.16
N GLN A 147 -45.38 -16.92 -4.72
CA GLN A 147 -46.06 -15.90 -5.51
C GLN A 147 -46.70 -16.50 -6.77
N MET A 148 -45.99 -17.39 -7.49
CA MET A 148 -46.53 -18.07 -8.67
C MET A 148 -47.74 -18.94 -8.31
N GLU A 149 -47.64 -19.75 -7.24
CA GLU A 149 -48.73 -20.59 -6.75
C GLU A 149 -49.98 -19.75 -6.39
N GLN A 150 -49.78 -18.61 -5.74
CA GLN A 150 -50.87 -17.67 -5.44
C GLN A 150 -51.48 -17.08 -6.71
N GLN A 151 -50.66 -16.74 -7.70
CA GLN A 151 -51.14 -16.17 -8.96
C GLN A 151 -51.94 -17.18 -9.80
N GLU A 152 -51.53 -18.45 -9.80
CA GLU A 152 -52.31 -19.56 -10.39
C GLU A 152 -53.65 -19.75 -9.67
N THR A 153 -53.66 -19.68 -8.34
CA THR A 153 -54.88 -19.78 -7.53
C THR A 153 -55.85 -18.61 -7.81
N ILE A 154 -55.31 -17.39 -7.96
CA ILE A 154 -56.13 -16.23 -8.33
C ILE A 154 -56.72 -16.43 -9.72
N ALA A 155 -55.93 -16.91 -10.69
CA ALA A 155 -56.41 -17.14 -12.05
C ALA A 155 -57.50 -18.22 -12.10
N SER A 156 -57.38 -19.30 -11.32
CA SER A 156 -58.42 -20.34 -11.24
C SER A 156 -59.72 -19.80 -10.63
N LEU A 157 -59.63 -19.05 -9.53
CA LEU A 157 -60.78 -18.42 -8.90
C LEU A 157 -61.47 -17.40 -9.82
N GLN A 158 -60.69 -16.59 -10.55
CA GLN A 158 -61.24 -15.66 -11.55
C GLN A 158 -62.01 -16.38 -12.64
N LYS A 159 -61.51 -17.53 -13.12
CA LYS A 159 -62.19 -18.37 -14.10
C LYS A 159 -63.49 -18.97 -13.54
N ASP A 160 -63.49 -19.39 -12.28
CA ASP A 160 -64.68 -19.92 -11.61
C ASP A 160 -65.74 -18.85 -11.41
N ILE A 161 -65.36 -17.64 -10.98
CA ILE A 161 -66.26 -16.49 -10.86
C ILE A 161 -66.88 -16.20 -12.22
N TYR A 162 -66.09 -16.09 -13.29
CA TYR A 162 -66.60 -15.82 -14.63
C TYR A 162 -67.62 -16.87 -15.08
N ARG A 163 -67.35 -18.16 -14.84
CA ARG A 163 -68.28 -19.26 -15.16
C ARG A 163 -69.59 -19.10 -14.38
N LEU A 164 -69.51 -18.92 -13.05
CA LEU A 164 -70.68 -18.77 -12.19
C LEU A 164 -71.50 -17.52 -12.55
N THR A 165 -70.85 -16.41 -12.90
CA THR A 165 -71.52 -15.19 -13.37
C THR A 165 -72.28 -15.46 -14.66
N LYS A 166 -71.69 -16.16 -15.63
CA LYS A 166 -72.38 -16.51 -16.88
C LYS A 166 -73.57 -17.44 -16.64
N GLU A 167 -73.42 -18.46 -15.78
CA GLU A 167 -74.52 -19.35 -15.39
C GLU A 167 -75.65 -18.59 -14.69
N GLU A 168 -75.32 -17.60 -13.84
CA GLU A 168 -76.30 -16.72 -13.20
C GLU A 168 -77.02 -15.83 -14.21
N GLU A 169 -76.30 -15.21 -15.15
CA GLU A 169 -76.87 -14.39 -16.22
C GLU A 169 -77.86 -15.21 -17.08
N GLU A 170 -77.49 -16.43 -17.48
CA GLU A 170 -78.37 -17.34 -18.22
C GLU A 170 -79.61 -17.73 -17.40
N ARG A 171 -79.46 -17.97 -16.09
CA ARG A 171 -80.58 -18.21 -15.18
C ARG A 171 -81.50 -17.00 -15.06
N ILE A 172 -80.96 -15.79 -14.97
CA ILE A 172 -81.74 -14.54 -14.92
C ILE A 172 -82.49 -14.35 -16.25
N VAL A 173 -81.86 -14.57 -17.39
CA VAL A 173 -82.50 -14.45 -18.72
C VAL A 173 -83.67 -15.44 -18.85
N THR A 174 -83.46 -16.70 -18.45
CA THR A 174 -84.52 -17.72 -18.49
C THR A 174 -85.66 -17.39 -17.53
N GLN A 175 -85.36 -16.97 -16.30
CA GLN A 175 -86.36 -16.52 -15.33
C GLN A 175 -87.15 -15.31 -15.83
N ASN A 176 -86.48 -14.30 -16.39
CA ASN A 176 -87.13 -13.10 -16.95
C ASN A 176 -88.06 -13.45 -18.12
N ARG A 177 -87.66 -14.40 -18.97
CA ARG A 177 -88.51 -14.91 -20.06
C ARG A 177 -89.78 -15.58 -19.53
N VAL A 178 -89.66 -16.42 -18.49
CA VAL A 178 -90.80 -17.07 -17.83
C VAL A 178 -91.70 -16.03 -17.16
N PHE A 179 -91.11 -15.06 -16.44
CA PHE A 179 -91.84 -13.98 -15.79
C PHE A 179 -92.62 -13.13 -16.79
N ALA A 180 -91.99 -12.73 -17.90
CA ALA A 180 -92.67 -11.98 -18.97
C ALA A 180 -93.83 -12.76 -19.59
N TYR A 181 -93.74 -14.09 -19.69
CA TYR A 181 -94.86 -14.93 -20.13
C TYR A 181 -95.99 -14.96 -19.10
N LEU A 182 -95.67 -15.06 -17.80
CA LEU A 182 -96.64 -15.05 -16.72
C LEU A 182 -97.35 -13.68 -16.59
N CYS A 183 -96.63 -12.56 -16.70
CA CYS A 183 -97.21 -11.22 -16.61
C CYS A 183 -98.15 -10.88 -17.77
N LYS A 184 -98.03 -11.55 -18.93
CA LYS A 184 -98.97 -11.41 -20.06
C LYS A 184 -100.31 -12.12 -19.82
N ARG A 185 -100.39 -13.00 -18.83
CA ARG A 185 -101.65 -13.61 -18.39
C ARG A 185 -102.31 -12.68 -17.36
N VAL A 186 -103.60 -12.40 -17.55
CA VAL A 186 -104.39 -11.72 -16.52
C VAL A 186 -104.66 -12.74 -15.40
N PRO A 187 -104.42 -12.43 -14.10
CA PRO A 187 -104.61 -13.37 -13.02
C PRO A 187 -106.11 -13.67 -12.86
N HIS A 188 -106.53 -14.87 -13.25
CA HIS A 188 -107.95 -15.25 -13.24
C HIS A 188 -108.24 -16.41 -12.27
N THR A 189 -107.21 -17.07 -11.75
CA THR A 189 -107.35 -18.27 -10.92
C THR A 189 -107.05 -17.98 -9.45
N ILE A 190 -107.75 -18.66 -8.52
CA ILE A 190 -107.52 -18.56 -7.06
C ILE A 190 -106.04 -18.86 -6.72
N LEU A 191 -105.42 -19.77 -7.47
CA LEU A 191 -104.00 -20.12 -7.36
C LEU A 191 -103.07 -18.95 -7.72
N ASP A 192 -103.41 -18.11 -8.71
CA ASP A 192 -102.61 -16.95 -9.09
C ASP A 192 -102.60 -15.90 -7.98
N ARG A 193 -103.74 -15.70 -7.31
CA ARG A 193 -103.82 -14.83 -6.12
C ARG A 193 -102.96 -15.36 -4.97
N GLN A 194 -102.98 -16.67 -4.72
CA GLN A 194 -102.12 -17.28 -3.70
C GLN A 194 -100.63 -17.14 -4.03
N LEU A 195 -100.27 -17.29 -5.32
CA LEU A 195 -98.90 -17.11 -5.79
C LEU A 195 -98.43 -15.65 -5.65
N LEU A 196 -99.26 -14.67 -6.00
CA LEU A 196 -98.93 -13.25 -5.82
C LEU A 196 -98.71 -12.89 -4.35
N CYS A 197 -99.55 -13.38 -3.43
CA CYS A 197 -99.32 -13.19 -1.99
C CYS A 197 -98.01 -13.84 -1.51
N LEU A 198 -97.64 -15.00 -2.08
CA LEU A 198 -96.38 -15.66 -1.77
C LEU A 198 -95.18 -14.86 -2.29
N ILE A 199 -95.28 -14.30 -3.50
CA ILE A 199 -94.28 -13.39 -4.08
C ILE A 199 -94.14 -12.14 -3.19
N ASP A 200 -95.24 -11.47 -2.84
CA ASP A 200 -95.23 -10.29 -1.97
C ASP A 200 -94.60 -10.58 -0.60
N TYR A 201 -94.86 -11.78 -0.05
CA TYR A 201 -94.26 -12.26 1.19
C TYR A 201 -92.75 -12.42 1.06
N TYR A 202 -92.27 -13.13 0.03
CA TYR A 202 -90.84 -13.33 -0.18
C TYR A 202 -90.12 -12.04 -0.58
N GLU A 203 -90.73 -11.19 -1.39
CA GLU A 203 -90.19 -9.85 -1.69
C GLU A 203 -90.07 -9.02 -0.42
N SER A 204 -91.05 -9.07 0.47
CA SER A 204 -90.99 -8.38 1.75
C SER A 204 -89.90 -8.97 2.67
N LYS A 205 -89.68 -10.29 2.60
CA LYS A 205 -88.59 -10.97 3.30
C LYS A 205 -87.21 -10.60 2.73
N ILE A 206 -87.08 -10.52 1.41
CA ILE A 206 -85.85 -10.10 0.71
C ILE A 206 -85.57 -8.62 1.00
N ARG A 207 -86.57 -7.74 0.93
CA ARG A 207 -86.45 -6.33 1.33
C ARG A 207 -85.99 -6.22 2.78
N LYS A 208 -86.53 -7.03 3.70
CA LYS A 208 -86.05 -7.09 5.10
C LYS A 208 -84.61 -7.55 5.22
N LEU A 209 -84.18 -8.58 4.47
CA LEU A 209 -82.80 -9.07 4.48
C LEU A 209 -81.80 -8.07 3.88
N HIS A 210 -82.15 -7.40 2.78
CA HIS A 210 -81.35 -6.31 2.22
C HIS A 210 -81.25 -5.14 3.18
N LYS A 211 -82.37 -4.76 3.84
CA LYS A 211 -82.35 -3.72 4.87
C LYS A 211 -81.48 -4.13 6.06
N GLN A 212 -81.55 -5.39 6.51
CA GLN A 212 -80.67 -5.93 7.56
C GLN A 212 -79.21 -5.97 7.14
N ARG A 213 -78.87 -6.20 5.86
CA ARG A 213 -77.48 -6.14 5.39
C ARG A 213 -76.94 -4.70 5.40
N VAL A 214 -77.76 -3.74 4.96
CA VAL A 214 -77.42 -2.31 5.02
C VAL A 214 -77.31 -1.80 6.46
N TYR A 215 -78.21 -2.21 7.37
CA TYR A 215 -78.08 -1.89 8.79
C TYR A 215 -76.89 -2.60 9.44
N LYS A 216 -76.53 -3.80 9.01
CA LYS A 216 -75.31 -4.46 9.48
C LYS A 216 -74.06 -3.78 8.97
N GLU A 217 -74.01 -3.23 7.77
CA GLU A 217 -72.86 -2.42 7.30
C GLU A 217 -72.72 -1.10 8.08
N ASP A 218 -73.81 -0.52 8.59
CA ASP A 218 -73.77 0.71 9.42
C ASP A 218 -73.63 0.44 10.95
N GLU A 219 -74.16 -0.66 11.49
CA GLU A 219 -74.03 -1.03 12.92
C GLU A 219 -72.82 -1.94 13.24
N SER A 220 -72.17 -2.55 12.24
CA SER A 220 -70.93 -3.33 12.46
C SER A 220 -69.68 -2.46 12.69
N LEU A 221 -69.84 -1.13 12.76
CA LEU A 221 -68.77 -0.23 13.21
C LEU A 221 -68.71 -0.02 14.73
N SER A 222 -69.56 -0.64 15.57
CA SER A 222 -69.49 -0.37 17.03
C SER A 222 -69.52 -1.54 18.02
N GLU A 223 -69.96 -2.77 17.67
CA GLU A 223 -70.11 -3.82 18.70
C GLU A 223 -69.47 -5.19 18.38
N GLU A 224 -69.15 -5.52 17.12
CA GLU A 224 -68.46 -6.80 16.78
C GLU A 224 -66.92 -6.70 16.80
N GLU A 225 -66.36 -5.53 17.11
CA GLU A 225 -64.90 -5.29 17.17
C GLU A 225 -64.25 -5.69 18.52
N LYS A 226 -65.03 -6.19 19.48
CA LYS A 226 -64.49 -6.56 20.82
C LYS A 226 -64.04 -8.02 20.95
N ASP A 227 -64.52 -8.93 20.11
CA ASP A 227 -64.21 -10.37 20.26
C ASP A 227 -63.23 -10.96 19.23
N TYR A 228 -62.77 -10.16 18.27
CA TYR A 228 -61.67 -10.55 17.36
C TYR A 228 -60.34 -9.83 17.65
N ARG A 229 -60.16 -9.36 18.89
CA ARG A 229 -58.82 -9.00 19.39
C ARG A 229 -58.05 -10.28 19.70
N SER A 230 -57.72 -11.05 18.66
CA SER A 230 -56.56 -11.94 18.72
C SER A 230 -55.36 -11.05 19.05
N SER A 231 -54.84 -11.21 20.27
CA SER A 231 -53.81 -10.32 20.83
C SER A 231 -52.53 -10.30 19.99
N ASP A 232 -52.29 -11.27 19.10
CA ASP A 232 -51.02 -11.38 18.37
C ASP A 232 -50.87 -10.45 17.15
N ALA A 233 -51.93 -10.20 16.38
CA ALA A 233 -51.82 -9.38 15.15
C ALA A 233 -51.68 -7.88 15.47
N SER A 234 -52.37 -7.40 16.50
CA SER A 234 -52.28 -6.01 16.98
C SER A 234 -50.94 -5.74 17.68
N LEU A 235 -50.40 -6.70 18.44
CA LEU A 235 -49.06 -6.59 19.05
C LEU A 235 -47.95 -6.48 17.99
N THR A 236 -48.06 -7.26 16.90
CA THR A 236 -47.07 -7.28 15.81
C THR A 236 -47.09 -5.98 14.99
N TYR A 237 -48.28 -5.47 14.64
CA TYR A 237 -48.41 -4.20 13.92
C TYR A 237 -48.00 -3.00 14.79
N LYS A 238 -48.31 -3.04 16.09
CA LYS A 238 -47.85 -2.04 17.07
C LYS A 238 -46.33 -2.05 17.24
N GLY A 239 -45.71 -3.23 17.24
CA GLY A 239 -44.25 -3.39 17.28
C GLY A 239 -43.58 -2.82 16.03
N LEU A 240 -44.14 -3.07 14.85
CA LEU A 240 -43.66 -2.49 13.59
C LEU A 240 -43.83 -0.97 13.56
N LEU A 241 -44.99 -0.45 13.97
CA LEU A 241 -45.23 0.99 14.12
C LEU A 241 -44.24 1.64 15.07
N MET A 242 -43.95 1.01 16.21
CA MET A 242 -42.97 1.51 17.18
C MET A 242 -41.55 1.49 16.60
N SER A 243 -41.19 0.46 15.85
CA SER A 243 -39.89 0.37 15.14
C SER A 243 -39.75 1.46 14.09
N LEU A 244 -40.78 1.68 13.25
CA LEU A 244 -40.79 2.74 12.25
C LEU A 244 -40.78 4.13 12.90
N GLN A 245 -41.49 4.32 14.01
CA GLN A 245 -41.48 5.56 14.77
C GLN A 245 -40.10 5.83 15.41
N ASN A 246 -39.42 4.79 15.90
CA ASN A 246 -38.06 4.91 16.43
C ASN A 246 -37.05 5.21 15.33
N GLN A 247 -37.13 4.55 14.17
CA GLN A 247 -36.31 4.86 13.01
C GLN A 247 -36.53 6.30 12.52
N LEU A 248 -37.77 6.78 12.52
CA LEU A 248 -38.09 8.16 12.17
C LEU A 248 -37.45 9.14 13.16
N LYS A 249 -37.53 8.85 14.47
CA LYS A 249 -36.91 9.67 15.51
C LYS A 249 -35.38 9.69 15.40
N GLU A 250 -34.77 8.53 15.17
CA GLU A 250 -33.32 8.41 15.00
C GLU A 250 -32.83 9.12 13.74
N SER A 251 -33.55 8.98 12.62
CA SER A 251 -33.25 9.70 11.38
C SER A 251 -33.32 11.22 11.57
N LYS A 252 -34.31 11.70 12.34
CA LYS A 252 -34.47 13.13 12.65
C LYS A 252 -33.31 13.65 13.51
N SER A 253 -32.91 12.93 14.56
CA SER A 253 -31.74 13.28 15.37
C SER A 253 -30.45 13.31 14.54
N LYS A 254 -30.29 12.38 13.59
CA LYS A 254 -29.13 12.34 12.68
C LYS A 254 -29.12 13.51 11.72
N ILE A 255 -30.28 13.91 11.20
CA ILE A 255 -30.44 15.12 10.39
C ILE A 255 -30.05 16.36 11.20
N ASP A 256 -30.53 16.50 12.44
CA ASP A 256 -30.20 17.63 13.30
C ASP A 256 -28.68 17.71 13.60
N ALA A 257 -28.04 16.56 13.85
CA ALA A 257 -26.58 16.48 14.03
C ALA A 257 -25.83 16.94 12.76
N LEU A 258 -26.20 16.42 11.59
CA LEU A 258 -25.61 16.81 10.31
C LEU A 258 -25.85 18.29 9.97
N LEU A 259 -27.00 18.85 10.33
CA LEU A 259 -27.29 20.27 10.16
C LEU A 259 -26.40 21.14 11.07
N SER A 260 -26.17 20.71 12.31
CA SER A 260 -25.24 21.39 13.22
C SER A 260 -23.79 21.33 12.72
N GLU A 261 -23.37 20.18 12.18
CA GLU A 261 -22.04 20.00 11.60
C GLU A 261 -21.87 20.84 10.34
N LYS A 262 -22.86 20.84 9.43
CA LYS A 262 -22.87 21.73 8.26
C LYS A 262 -22.74 23.20 8.67
N LEU A 263 -23.47 23.63 9.70
CA LEU A 263 -23.41 25.02 10.19
C LEU A 263 -22.00 25.35 10.74
N ASN A 264 -21.38 24.41 11.46
CA ASN A 264 -20.02 24.57 11.96
C ASN A 264 -19.01 24.63 10.81
N LEU A 265 -19.10 23.71 9.84
CA LEU A 265 -18.25 23.72 8.64
C LEU A 265 -18.44 25.00 7.81
N GLN A 266 -19.64 25.56 7.76
CA GLN A 266 -19.91 26.82 7.10
C GLN A 266 -19.25 28.00 7.84
N LYS A 267 -19.32 28.04 9.18
CA LYS A 267 -18.59 29.03 9.98
C LYS A 267 -17.06 28.88 9.81
N ASP A 268 -16.56 27.66 9.72
CA ASP A 268 -15.13 27.40 9.46
C ASP A 268 -14.71 27.86 8.05
N LEU A 269 -15.58 27.74 7.06
CA LEU A 269 -15.35 28.27 5.72
C LEU A 269 -15.37 29.81 5.70
N GLU A 270 -16.29 30.43 6.43
CA GLU A 270 -16.43 31.90 6.52
C GLU A 270 -15.28 32.55 7.32
N THR A 271 -14.71 31.83 8.28
CA THR A 271 -13.54 32.29 9.05
C THR A 271 -12.21 32.05 8.34
N ARG A 272 -12.21 31.35 7.20
CA ARG A 272 -10.99 31.07 6.43
C ARG A 272 -10.58 32.30 5.62
N PRO A 273 -9.29 32.74 5.69
CA PRO A 273 -8.81 33.87 4.91
C PRO A 273 -9.03 33.63 3.42
N THR A 274 -9.56 34.63 2.73
CA THR A 274 -9.81 34.56 1.30
C THR A 274 -8.49 34.46 0.53
N GLN A 275 -8.53 33.87 -0.67
CA GLN A 275 -7.34 33.72 -1.52
C GLN A 275 -6.66 35.07 -1.80
N HIS A 276 -7.41 36.16 -1.83
CA HIS A 276 -6.86 37.49 -2.00
C HIS A 276 -6.06 37.95 -0.77
N GLU A 277 -6.58 37.73 0.43
CA GLU A 277 -5.89 38.07 1.69
C GLU A 277 -4.61 37.26 1.86
N LEU A 278 -4.65 35.96 1.53
CA LEU A 278 -3.45 35.10 1.53
C LEU A 278 -2.37 35.64 0.56
N ARG A 279 -2.77 36.14 -0.62
CA ARG A 279 -1.83 36.76 -1.56
C ARG A 279 -1.25 38.06 -1.01
N LEU A 280 -2.07 38.86 -0.32
CA LEU A 280 -1.64 40.11 0.31
C LEU A 280 -0.62 39.81 1.42
N TYR A 281 -0.90 38.85 2.29
CA TYR A 281 0.02 38.39 3.33
C TYR A 281 1.31 37.84 2.73
N LYS A 282 1.24 37.01 1.68
CA LYS A 282 2.43 36.51 0.97
C LYS A 282 3.28 37.63 0.37
N GLN A 283 2.64 38.70 -0.11
CA GLN A 283 3.34 39.86 -0.65
C GLN A 283 3.99 40.69 0.46
N GLN A 284 3.34 40.84 1.61
CA GLN A 284 3.91 41.49 2.80
C GLN A 284 5.10 40.71 3.36
N VAL A 285 4.99 39.38 3.46
CA VAL A 285 6.09 38.48 3.86
C VAL A 285 7.27 38.63 2.90
N LYS A 286 7.04 38.63 1.58
CA LYS A 286 8.12 38.88 0.60
C LYS A 286 8.79 40.25 0.76
N LYS A 287 8.05 41.28 1.17
CA LYS A 287 8.64 42.61 1.45
C LYS A 287 9.52 42.56 2.70
N LEU A 288 9.05 41.87 3.75
CA LEU A 288 9.81 41.67 4.99
C LEU A 288 11.05 40.80 4.76
N GLU A 289 10.95 39.71 4.00
CA GLU A 289 12.10 38.87 3.59
C GLU A 289 13.14 39.68 2.83
N LYS A 290 12.71 40.55 1.91
CA LYS A 290 13.62 41.44 1.17
C LYS A 290 14.29 42.45 2.11
N ALA A 291 13.57 43.00 3.08
CA ALA A 291 14.14 43.91 4.09
C ALA A 291 15.14 43.18 4.99
N LEU A 292 14.82 41.97 5.45
CA LEU A 292 15.69 41.13 6.25
C LEU A 292 16.98 40.75 5.49
N LYS A 293 16.87 40.35 4.23
CA LYS A 293 18.01 40.02 3.38
C LYS A 293 18.93 41.22 3.13
N LYS A 294 18.37 42.44 3.06
CA LYS A 294 19.17 43.68 3.01
C LYS A 294 19.88 43.95 4.34
N ASN A 295 19.23 43.72 5.48
CA ASN A 295 19.86 43.88 6.80
C ASN A 295 20.99 42.89 7.04
N ILE A 296 20.81 41.62 6.66
CA ILE A 296 21.87 40.60 6.77
C ILE A 296 23.09 41.01 5.94
N ARG A 297 22.89 41.42 4.69
CA ARG A 297 23.99 41.90 3.82
C ARG A 297 24.70 43.14 4.36
N LEU A 298 23.97 44.07 4.98
CA LEU A 298 24.57 45.24 5.62
C LEU A 298 25.38 44.84 6.85
N LYS A 299 24.94 43.83 7.60
CA LYS A 299 25.68 43.28 8.74
C LYS A 299 26.98 42.62 8.28
N ASP A 300 26.95 41.84 7.20
CA ASP A 300 28.14 41.18 6.63
C ASP A 300 29.18 42.22 6.12
N LEU A 301 28.71 43.32 5.51
CA LEU A 301 29.57 44.43 5.07
C LEU A 301 30.20 45.20 6.25
N LEU A 302 29.52 45.28 7.38
CA LEU A 302 30.05 45.88 8.61
C LEU A 302 31.02 44.94 9.34
N SER A 303 30.82 43.62 9.25
CA SER A 303 31.73 42.61 9.80
C SER A 303 33.07 42.56 9.06
N GLN A 304 33.08 42.73 7.74
CA GLN A 304 34.31 42.76 6.94
C GLN A 304 35.15 44.03 7.15
N LYS A 305 34.52 45.17 7.50
CA LYS A 305 35.23 46.43 7.70
C LYS A 305 36.00 46.53 9.03
N LYS A 306 35.91 45.52 9.91
CA LYS A 306 36.64 45.47 11.19
C LYS A 306 37.98 44.72 11.13
N VAL A 307 38.37 44.12 9.99
CA VAL A 307 39.56 43.24 9.91
C VAL A 307 40.70 43.81 9.04
N GLU A 308 40.50 44.93 8.34
CA GLU A 308 41.59 45.60 7.61
C GLU A 308 41.78 47.04 8.10
N ASP A 309 43.05 47.36 8.37
CA ASP A 309 43.67 48.61 8.82
C ASP A 309 43.63 48.99 10.32
N PRO A 310 44.77 48.81 11.05
CA PRO A 310 45.07 49.55 12.26
C PRO A 310 46.05 50.68 11.92
N GLU A 311 45.57 51.84 11.44
CA GLU A 311 46.34 53.07 11.59
C GLU A 311 45.49 54.34 11.46
N LYS A 312 45.61 55.18 12.51
CA LYS A 312 45.30 56.62 12.63
C LYS A 312 43.99 57.04 13.30
N GLN A 313 44.22 57.51 14.54
CA GLN A 313 43.76 58.76 15.17
C GLN A 313 42.25 59.02 15.34
N ASP A 314 41.88 59.08 16.62
CA ASP A 314 40.99 60.04 17.28
C ASP A 314 39.80 60.61 16.49
N GLU A 315 38.60 60.09 16.79
CA GLU A 315 37.40 60.90 17.04
C GLU A 315 36.28 60.05 17.70
N PRO A 316 35.81 60.35 18.92
CA PRO A 316 34.83 59.52 19.64
C PRO A 316 33.36 59.82 19.30
N SER A 317 33.05 60.39 18.13
CA SER A 317 31.72 60.97 17.84
C SER A 317 30.84 60.18 16.85
N LYS A 318 31.43 59.33 15.98
CA LYS A 318 30.69 58.65 14.90
C LYS A 318 30.04 57.32 15.29
N ASP A 319 30.61 56.59 16.25
CA ASP A 319 30.08 55.29 16.71
C ASP A 319 28.76 55.44 17.49
N ASN A 320 28.63 56.49 18.32
CA ASN A 320 27.41 56.73 19.09
C ASN A 320 26.20 57.11 18.21
N GLN A 321 26.42 57.84 17.10
CA GLN A 321 25.35 58.15 16.16
C GLN A 321 24.90 56.92 15.36
N GLN A 322 25.83 56.03 14.99
CA GLN A 322 25.50 54.79 14.30
C GLN A 322 24.80 53.79 15.22
N GLN A 323 25.24 53.67 16.47
CA GLN A 323 24.58 52.82 17.47
C GLN A 323 23.16 53.32 17.78
N ALA A 324 22.97 54.63 17.96
CA ALA A 324 21.64 55.22 18.18
C ALA A 324 20.69 54.99 16.99
N LEU A 325 21.18 55.06 15.74
CA LEU A 325 20.39 54.76 14.54
C LEU A 325 20.02 53.28 14.44
N ILE A 326 20.89 52.39 14.90
CA ILE A 326 20.66 50.95 14.94
C ILE A 326 19.60 50.62 16.01
N ASP A 327 19.73 51.19 17.21
CA ASP A 327 18.79 51.00 18.31
C ASP A 327 17.41 51.58 17.98
N GLN A 328 17.35 52.73 17.31
CA GLN A 328 16.10 53.28 16.78
C GLN A 328 15.42 52.34 15.77
N ARG A 329 16.19 51.68 14.89
CA ARG A 329 15.63 50.71 13.92
C ARG A 329 15.14 49.46 14.62
N TYR A 330 15.88 48.93 15.59
CA TYR A 330 15.43 47.76 16.37
C TYR A 330 14.15 48.07 17.13
N PHE A 331 14.08 49.24 17.77
CA PHE A 331 12.86 49.70 18.44
C PHE A 331 11.68 49.84 17.47
N GLN A 332 11.92 50.35 16.25
CA GLN A 332 10.87 50.51 15.23
C GLN A 332 10.37 49.16 14.70
N VAL A 333 11.25 48.17 14.57
CA VAL A 333 10.90 46.79 14.20
C VAL A 333 10.10 46.13 15.33
N LEU A 334 10.56 46.22 16.57
CA LEU A 334 9.87 45.68 17.74
C LEU A 334 8.48 46.32 17.92
N SER A 335 8.37 47.64 17.74
CA SER A 335 7.09 48.36 17.76
C SER A 335 6.15 47.91 16.64
N SER A 336 6.67 47.66 15.44
CA SER A 336 5.89 47.16 14.30
C SER A 336 5.38 45.74 14.56
N ILE A 337 6.22 44.86 15.09
CA ILE A 337 5.83 43.50 15.49
C ILE A 337 4.77 43.58 16.61
N ASN A 338 4.97 44.45 17.59
CA ASN A 338 4.02 44.63 18.69
C ASN A 338 2.64 45.11 18.21
N SER A 339 2.61 46.02 17.23
CA SER A 339 1.36 46.48 16.60
C SER A 339 0.65 45.37 15.82
N VAL A 340 1.38 44.44 15.20
CA VAL A 340 0.81 43.28 14.50
C VAL A 340 0.21 42.28 15.49
N VAL A 341 0.91 42.03 16.60
CA VAL A 341 0.44 41.12 17.68
C VAL A 341 -0.82 41.66 18.37
N HIS A 342 -0.89 42.98 18.59
CA HIS A 342 -2.01 43.63 19.28
C HIS A 342 -3.09 44.16 18.32
N ASN A 343 -3.04 43.81 17.03
CA ASN A 343 -4.07 44.22 16.09
C ASN A 343 -5.39 43.50 16.42
N PRO A 344 -6.52 44.21 16.64
CA PRO A 344 -7.80 43.59 17.02
C PRO A 344 -8.41 42.68 15.94
N ARG A 345 -7.85 42.68 14.72
CA ARG A 345 -8.19 41.73 13.63
C ARG A 345 -7.21 40.56 13.49
N ALA A 346 -6.21 40.46 14.36
CA ALA A 346 -5.30 39.33 14.37
C ALA A 346 -6.02 38.06 14.89
N PRO A 347 -5.75 36.87 14.33
CA PRO A 347 -6.48 35.65 14.69
C PRO A 347 -6.40 35.35 16.19
N VAL A 348 -7.55 35.07 16.82
CA VAL A 348 -7.74 34.86 18.28
C VAL A 348 -6.84 33.76 18.87
N ILE A 349 -6.26 32.89 18.03
CA ILE A 349 -5.28 31.87 18.45
C ILE A 349 -4.05 32.53 19.12
N ILE A 350 -3.72 33.79 18.77
CA ILE A 350 -2.59 34.54 19.32
C ILE A 350 -2.74 34.83 20.83
N HIS A 351 -3.97 34.78 21.37
CA HIS A 351 -4.24 35.07 22.80
C HIS A 351 -4.53 33.83 23.64
N LYS A 352 -4.37 32.61 23.12
CA LYS A 352 -4.37 31.43 23.98
C LYS A 352 -3.05 31.39 24.75
N GLN A 353 -3.06 31.91 25.97
CA GLN A 353 -2.00 31.66 26.95
C GLN A 353 -1.68 30.17 26.95
N SER A 354 -0.45 29.84 26.58
CA SER A 354 0.12 28.51 26.75
C SER A 354 -0.03 28.12 28.22
N LYS A 355 -0.86 27.12 28.50
CA LYS A 355 -0.75 26.35 29.74
C LYS A 355 0.47 25.45 29.57
N GLY A 356 1.65 25.95 29.95
CA GLY A 356 2.85 25.12 29.97
C GLY A 356 4.12 25.92 30.26
N GLY A 357 4.64 25.77 31.48
CA GLY A 357 6.06 25.94 31.80
C GLY A 357 6.58 27.37 31.92
N ALA A 358 6.48 27.94 33.13
CA ALA A 358 7.45 28.93 33.56
C ALA A 358 8.82 28.24 33.66
N GLN A 359 9.70 28.42 32.68
CA GLN A 359 11.13 28.17 32.84
C GLN A 359 11.83 29.51 33.06
N HIS A 360 12.54 29.57 34.17
CA HIS A 360 13.29 30.70 34.67
C HIS A 360 14.21 31.30 33.61
N PHE A 361 14.02 32.58 33.27
CA PHE A 361 15.10 33.40 32.75
C PHE A 361 15.65 34.26 33.87
N HIS A 362 16.97 34.19 33.98
CA HIS A 362 17.80 34.91 34.93
C HIS A 362 17.43 36.40 34.93
N LYS A 363 16.95 36.88 36.07
CA LYS A 363 17.05 38.28 36.45
C LYS A 363 18.55 38.57 36.53
N ASP A 364 19.07 39.36 35.60
CA ASP A 364 20.11 40.36 35.86
C ASP A 364 20.45 41.11 34.56
N PHE A 365 20.52 42.43 34.69
CA PHE A 365 20.82 43.49 33.72
C PHE A 365 19.66 44.12 32.91
N VAL A 366 19.25 45.28 33.43
CA VAL A 366 19.02 46.56 32.72
C VAL A 366 17.73 46.71 31.89
N GLN A 367 16.83 47.52 32.47
CA GLN A 367 15.80 48.36 31.83
C GLN A 367 14.73 47.61 31.01
N ASP A 368 13.59 47.33 31.66
CA ASP A 368 12.32 46.86 31.07
C ASP A 368 12.02 47.57 29.74
N CYS A 369 12.35 46.91 28.63
CA CYS A 369 12.17 47.46 27.28
C CYS A 369 10.74 47.23 26.75
N GLY A 370 9.81 46.70 27.56
CA GLY A 370 8.38 46.61 27.26
C GLY A 370 7.99 45.65 26.13
N PHE A 371 8.93 44.85 25.61
CA PHE A 371 8.73 43.91 24.50
C PHE A 371 8.94 42.43 24.87
N GLU A 372 9.12 42.12 26.16
CA GLU A 372 9.44 40.76 26.65
C GLU A 372 8.37 39.72 26.28
N HIS A 373 7.11 40.15 26.20
CA HIS A 373 5.98 39.31 25.78
C HIS A 373 6.03 38.87 24.31
N LEU A 374 6.89 39.48 23.48
CA LEU A 374 7.05 39.08 22.08
C LEU A 374 7.88 37.79 21.93
N ILE A 375 8.77 37.50 22.90
CA ILE A 375 9.69 36.36 22.80
C ILE A 375 8.94 35.02 22.68
N PRO A 376 7.99 34.68 23.57
CA PRO A 376 7.27 33.41 23.49
C PRO A 376 6.40 33.28 22.23
N ILE A 377 5.91 34.42 21.71
CA ILE A 377 5.05 34.47 20.51
C ILE A 377 5.89 34.17 19.26
N ILE A 378 7.10 34.72 19.19
CA ILE A 378 8.03 34.49 18.08
C ILE A 378 8.54 33.05 18.08
N GLU A 379 8.82 32.47 19.25
CA GLU A 379 9.19 31.05 19.39
C GLU A 379 8.07 30.13 18.88
N MET A 380 6.82 30.36 19.30
CA MET A 380 5.66 29.63 18.78
C MET A 380 5.52 29.74 17.25
N TRP A 381 5.75 30.94 16.68
CA TRP A 381 5.71 31.11 15.22
C TRP A 381 6.84 30.38 14.51
N ALA A 382 8.04 30.34 15.11
CA ALA A 382 9.17 29.59 14.57
C ALA A 382 8.86 28.08 14.53
N ASP A 383 8.28 27.53 15.58
CA ASP A 383 7.86 26.13 15.67
C ASP A 383 6.75 25.76 14.67
N GLN A 384 5.80 26.66 14.45
CA GLN A 384 4.77 26.49 13.42
C GLN A 384 5.36 26.55 12.00
N LEU A 385 6.38 27.39 11.79
CA LEU A 385 7.04 27.54 10.49
C LEU A 385 7.92 26.33 10.15
N THR A 386 8.62 25.75 11.13
CA THR A 386 9.35 24.48 10.96
C THR A 386 8.40 23.34 10.66
N SER A 387 7.26 23.23 11.36
CA SER A 387 6.20 22.25 11.07
C SER A 387 5.66 22.35 9.63
N LEU A 388 5.52 23.57 9.10
CA LEU A 388 5.06 23.79 7.72
C LEU A 388 6.12 23.48 6.66
N LYS A 389 7.41 23.58 7.01
CA LYS A 389 8.52 23.37 6.07
C LYS A 389 8.77 21.88 5.79
N ASP A 390 8.40 20.99 6.72
CA ASP A 390 8.44 19.54 6.52
C ASP A 390 7.27 19.01 5.66
N SER A 391 6.28 19.85 5.39
CA SER A 391 5.18 19.55 4.48
C SER A 391 5.54 19.94 3.04
N ASN A 392 6.24 19.05 2.34
CA ASN A 392 6.48 19.13 0.89
C ASN A 392 5.17 18.85 0.09
N ILE A 393 4.07 19.49 0.48
CA ILE A 393 2.73 19.28 -0.09
C ILE A 393 2.63 20.19 -1.34
N PRO A 394 2.46 19.63 -2.55
CA PRO A 394 2.24 20.44 -3.73
C PRO A 394 1.00 21.32 -3.56
N ASN A 395 1.07 22.57 -4.04
CA ASN A 395 -0.05 23.52 -4.00
C ASN A 395 -1.36 22.86 -4.49
N LEU A 396 -2.47 23.10 -3.80
CA LEU A 396 -3.80 22.54 -4.11
C LEU A 396 -4.18 22.70 -5.60
N LYS A 397 -3.78 23.80 -6.23
CA LYS A 397 -4.00 24.02 -7.68
C LYS A 397 -3.23 23.02 -8.56
N THR A 398 -2.01 22.69 -8.16
CA THR A 398 -1.16 21.71 -8.85
C THR A 398 -1.73 20.30 -8.66
N LEU A 399 -2.14 19.95 -7.44
CA LEU A 399 -2.80 18.67 -7.16
C LEU A 399 -4.10 18.52 -7.96
N GLN A 400 -4.93 19.57 -7.99
CA GLN A 400 -6.16 19.57 -8.76
C GLN A 400 -5.89 19.46 -10.27
N ALA A 401 -4.87 20.13 -10.79
CA ALA A 401 -4.46 20.01 -12.19
C ALA A 401 -3.97 18.60 -12.54
N ILE A 402 -3.18 17.97 -11.66
CA ILE A 402 -2.70 16.59 -11.83
C ILE A 402 -3.89 15.62 -11.84
N VAL A 403 -4.82 15.77 -10.89
CA VAL A 403 -5.99 14.90 -10.79
C VAL A 403 -6.92 15.08 -11.99
N SER A 404 -7.15 16.32 -12.43
CA SER A 404 -7.93 16.59 -13.65
C SER A 404 -7.25 16.04 -14.91
N HIS A 405 -5.92 16.04 -14.97
CA HIS A 405 -5.19 15.43 -16.08
C HIS A 405 -5.35 13.91 -16.08
N PHE A 406 -5.23 13.26 -14.91
CA PHE A 406 -5.47 11.82 -14.75
C PHE A 406 -6.90 11.42 -15.17
N GLN A 407 -7.91 12.21 -14.76
CA GLN A 407 -9.31 11.97 -15.14
C GLN A 407 -9.52 11.96 -16.66
N LYS A 408 -8.81 12.81 -17.40
CA LYS A 408 -8.86 12.85 -18.87
C LYS A 408 -8.07 11.71 -19.52
N LEU A 409 -6.93 11.32 -18.94
CA LEU A 409 -6.08 10.26 -19.51
C LEU A 409 -6.71 8.88 -19.39
N PHE A 410 -7.48 8.64 -18.31
CA PHE A 410 -8.06 7.33 -17.99
C PHE A 410 -9.59 7.31 -18.02
N ASP A 411 -10.22 8.32 -18.65
CA ASP A 411 -11.67 8.46 -18.83
C ASP A 411 -12.49 8.27 -17.53
N VAL A 412 -12.07 8.97 -16.47
CA VAL A 412 -12.71 8.89 -15.16
C VAL A 412 -13.66 10.08 -14.95
N PRO A 413 -14.99 9.88 -14.95
CA PRO A 413 -15.95 10.98 -14.92
C PRO A 413 -16.07 11.67 -13.55
N SER A 414 -15.63 11.03 -12.46
CA SER A 414 -15.75 11.57 -11.09
C SER A 414 -14.43 11.55 -10.32
N LEU A 415 -14.25 12.52 -9.43
CA LEU A 415 -13.08 12.58 -8.54
C LEU A 415 -12.97 11.32 -7.65
N ASN A 416 -14.12 10.80 -7.19
CA ASN A 416 -14.17 9.60 -6.37
C ASN A 416 -13.74 8.34 -7.14
N GLY A 417 -13.89 8.34 -8.46
CA GLY A 417 -13.42 7.24 -9.33
C GLY A 417 -11.91 7.26 -9.60
N VAL A 418 -11.20 8.35 -9.29
CA VAL A 418 -9.78 8.50 -9.58
C VAL A 418 -8.96 7.49 -8.78
N TYR A 419 -9.23 7.37 -7.48
CA TYR A 419 -8.49 6.47 -6.61
C TYR A 419 -8.69 4.98 -6.97
N PRO A 420 -9.94 4.49 -7.17
CA PRO A 420 -10.17 3.15 -7.71
C PRO A 420 -9.47 2.89 -9.04
N ARG A 421 -9.54 3.84 -9.98
CA ARG A 421 -8.92 3.69 -11.30
C ARG A 421 -7.39 3.69 -11.22
N MET A 422 -6.82 4.53 -10.37
CA MET A 422 -5.38 4.57 -10.13
C MET A 422 -4.89 3.25 -9.53
N ASN A 423 -5.62 2.70 -8.56
CA ASN A 423 -5.31 1.40 -7.99
C ASN A 423 -5.36 0.29 -9.05
N GLU A 424 -6.39 0.29 -9.91
CA GLU A 424 -6.49 -0.66 -11.02
C GLU A 424 -5.30 -0.54 -11.99
N VAL A 425 -4.90 0.68 -12.36
CA VAL A 425 -3.72 0.92 -13.22
C VAL A 425 -2.44 0.38 -12.57
N TYR A 426 -2.24 0.62 -11.27
CA TYR A 426 -1.07 0.09 -10.56
C TYR A 426 -1.08 -1.43 -10.45
N THR A 427 -2.24 -2.03 -10.20
CA THR A 427 -2.39 -3.49 -10.18
C THR A 427 -2.07 -4.07 -11.56
N ARG A 428 -2.64 -3.51 -12.64
CA ARG A 428 -2.37 -3.96 -14.02
C ARG A 428 -0.92 -3.78 -14.44
N LEU A 429 -0.29 -2.67 -14.05
CA LEU A 429 1.14 -2.44 -14.30
C LEU A 429 2.01 -3.44 -13.54
N GLY A 430 1.65 -3.75 -12.28
CA GLY A 430 2.31 -4.77 -11.48
C GLY A 430 2.18 -6.17 -12.10
N GLU A 431 0.97 -6.55 -12.51
CA GLU A 431 0.69 -7.79 -13.24
C GLU A 431 1.52 -7.87 -14.53
N MET A 432 1.56 -6.80 -15.32
CA MET A 432 2.31 -6.75 -16.58
C MET A 432 3.81 -6.86 -16.36
N ASN A 433 4.38 -6.12 -15.39
CA ASN A 433 5.79 -6.22 -15.05
C ASN A 433 6.16 -7.62 -14.53
N ASN A 434 5.26 -8.25 -13.76
CA ASN A 434 5.46 -9.61 -13.30
C ASN A 434 5.43 -10.61 -14.46
N ALA A 435 4.47 -10.47 -15.38
CA ALA A 435 4.39 -11.30 -16.57
C ALA A 435 5.64 -11.14 -17.46
N VAL A 436 6.12 -9.90 -17.64
CA VAL A 436 7.36 -9.61 -18.39
C VAL A 436 8.56 -10.28 -17.73
N ARG A 437 8.73 -10.13 -16.42
CA ARG A 437 9.83 -10.78 -15.68
C ARG A 437 9.75 -12.30 -15.77
N ASN A 438 8.57 -12.89 -15.57
CA ASN A 438 8.39 -14.34 -15.71
C ASN A 438 8.74 -14.83 -17.12
N LEU A 439 8.36 -14.07 -18.16
CA LEU A 439 8.72 -14.39 -19.54
C LEU A 439 10.22 -14.19 -19.80
N GLN A 440 10.87 -13.20 -19.20
CA GLN A 440 12.32 -13.01 -19.28
C GLN A 440 13.06 -14.18 -18.61
N GLU A 441 12.64 -14.59 -17.42
CA GLU A 441 13.20 -15.73 -16.69
C GLU A 441 13.02 -17.04 -17.48
N LEU A 442 11.82 -17.31 -17.98
CA LEU A 442 11.52 -18.52 -18.74
C LEU A 442 12.30 -18.60 -20.06
N LEU A 443 12.62 -17.45 -20.65
CA LEU A 443 13.37 -17.34 -21.90
C LEU A 443 14.86 -17.05 -21.70
N GLU A 444 15.33 -17.03 -20.45
CA GLU A 444 16.70 -16.68 -20.07
C GLU A 444 17.20 -15.36 -20.69
N LEU A 445 16.31 -14.40 -20.85
CA LEU A 445 16.63 -13.07 -21.38
C LEU A 445 17.07 -12.15 -20.24
N ASP A 446 18.07 -11.31 -20.50
CA ASP A 446 18.51 -10.33 -19.50
C ASP A 446 17.36 -9.38 -19.11
N SER A 447 17.33 -9.00 -17.84
CA SER A 447 16.38 -8.06 -17.24
C SER A 447 16.34 -6.68 -17.94
N SER A 448 17.41 -6.33 -18.66
CA SER A 448 17.50 -5.10 -19.47
C SER A 448 16.85 -5.21 -20.86
N THR A 449 16.38 -6.40 -21.25
CA THR A 449 15.84 -6.66 -22.59
C THR A 449 14.54 -5.87 -22.83
N SER A 450 14.48 -5.15 -23.96
CA SER A 450 13.28 -4.38 -24.31
C SER A 450 12.03 -5.27 -24.49
N LEU A 451 10.86 -4.75 -24.10
CA LEU A 451 9.55 -5.40 -24.30
C LEU A 451 9.31 -5.84 -25.75
N CYS A 452 9.76 -5.05 -26.73
CA CYS A 452 9.60 -5.37 -28.15
C CYS A 452 10.38 -6.65 -28.53
N VAL A 453 11.61 -6.77 -28.04
CA VAL A 453 12.44 -7.96 -28.29
C VAL A 453 11.83 -9.19 -27.63
N LEU A 454 11.37 -9.07 -26.37
CA LEU A 454 10.70 -10.16 -25.66
C LEU A 454 9.43 -10.65 -26.39
N VAL A 455 8.56 -9.73 -26.82
CA VAL A 455 7.35 -10.12 -27.56
C VAL A 455 7.72 -10.76 -28.90
N SER A 456 8.78 -10.29 -29.55
CA SER A 456 9.25 -10.87 -30.81
C SER A 456 9.84 -12.28 -30.65
N THR A 457 10.54 -12.56 -29.54
CA THR A 457 11.11 -13.89 -29.24
C THR A 457 10.01 -14.87 -28.87
N VAL A 458 9.07 -14.47 -28.02
CA VAL A 458 7.85 -15.26 -27.74
C VAL A 458 7.10 -15.56 -29.04
N GLY A 459 6.89 -14.56 -29.90
CA GLY A 459 6.22 -14.73 -31.19
C GLY A 459 6.96 -15.69 -32.14
N LYS A 460 8.30 -15.70 -32.14
CA LYS A 460 9.10 -16.68 -32.89
C LYS A 460 8.94 -18.09 -32.34
N LEU A 461 8.97 -18.25 -31.01
CA LEU A 461 8.76 -19.55 -30.36
C LEU A 461 7.37 -20.10 -30.62
N CYS A 462 6.32 -19.27 -30.54
CA CYS A 462 4.97 -19.69 -30.87
C CYS A 462 4.85 -20.18 -32.32
N ARG A 463 5.52 -19.52 -33.27
CA ARG A 463 5.56 -19.98 -34.67
C ARG A 463 6.28 -21.32 -34.80
N LEU A 464 7.44 -21.47 -34.17
CA LEU A 464 8.22 -22.70 -34.22
C LEU A 464 7.48 -23.89 -33.58
N ILE A 465 6.79 -23.66 -32.47
CA ILE A 465 5.95 -24.68 -31.82
C ILE A 465 4.76 -25.04 -32.72
N ASN A 466 4.08 -24.06 -33.32
CA ASN A 466 2.96 -24.33 -34.22
C ASN A 466 3.38 -25.07 -35.49
N GLU A 467 4.51 -24.71 -36.09
CA GLU A 467 5.07 -25.41 -37.25
C GLU A 467 5.43 -26.85 -36.88
N ASN A 468 6.14 -27.07 -35.77
CA ASN A 468 6.47 -28.41 -35.28
C ASN A 468 5.23 -29.23 -34.87
N MET A 469 4.21 -28.61 -34.27
CA MET A 469 2.95 -29.29 -33.95
C MET A 469 2.22 -29.70 -35.23
N ASN A 470 2.17 -28.84 -36.25
CA ASN A 470 1.58 -29.19 -37.54
C ASN A 470 2.35 -30.33 -38.22
N GLU A 471 3.68 -30.34 -38.13
CA GLU A 471 4.51 -31.44 -38.63
C GLU A 471 4.28 -32.75 -37.85
N GLN A 472 4.17 -32.69 -36.53
CA GLN A 472 3.87 -33.86 -35.68
C GLN A 472 2.45 -34.39 -35.93
N VAL A 473 1.47 -33.51 -36.12
CA VAL A 473 0.09 -33.87 -36.49
C VAL A 473 0.07 -34.53 -37.87
N MET A 474 0.81 -34.00 -38.85
CA MET A 474 1.01 -34.62 -40.16
C MET A 474 1.72 -35.98 -40.08
N GLN A 475 2.66 -36.18 -39.13
CA GLN A 475 3.33 -37.47 -38.93
C GLN A 475 2.41 -38.52 -38.28
N VAL A 476 1.55 -38.11 -37.35
CA VAL A 476 0.66 -39.02 -36.60
C VAL A 476 -0.60 -39.37 -37.40
N LEU A 477 -1.21 -38.41 -38.08
CA LEU A 477 -2.41 -38.61 -38.88
C LEU A 477 -2.11 -39.04 -40.33
N GLY A 478 -0.84 -38.96 -40.76
CA GLY A 478 -0.44 -39.12 -42.15
C GLY A 478 -0.87 -37.91 -43.00
N PRO A 479 -0.59 -37.93 -44.32
CA PRO A 479 -0.99 -36.85 -45.24
C PRO A 479 -2.50 -36.82 -45.52
N GLU A 480 -3.30 -37.64 -44.82
CA GLU A 480 -4.73 -37.72 -45.04
C GLU A 480 -5.44 -36.69 -44.16
N ASP A 481 -6.25 -35.85 -44.82
CA ASP A 481 -7.02 -34.79 -44.16
C ASP A 481 -7.99 -35.39 -43.12
N LEU A 482 -8.30 -34.64 -42.07
CA LEU A 482 -9.10 -35.13 -40.93
C LEU A 482 -10.49 -35.65 -41.39
N GLN A 483 -11.00 -35.09 -42.49
CA GLN A 483 -12.21 -35.53 -43.17
C GLN A 483 -12.10 -36.92 -43.81
N SER A 484 -10.93 -37.28 -44.34
CA SER A 484 -10.66 -38.61 -44.89
C SER A 484 -10.64 -39.68 -43.79
N ILE A 485 -10.13 -39.32 -42.60
CA ILE A 485 -10.13 -40.20 -41.43
C ILE A 485 -11.55 -40.37 -40.88
N ILE A 486 -12.34 -39.29 -40.83
CA ILE A 486 -13.76 -39.35 -40.45
C ILE A 486 -14.54 -40.25 -41.41
N ASN A 487 -14.36 -40.09 -42.72
CA ASN A 487 -15.03 -40.94 -43.70
C ASN A 487 -14.64 -42.43 -43.55
N LYS A 488 -13.37 -42.74 -43.30
CA LYS A 488 -12.93 -44.13 -43.01
C LYS A 488 -13.52 -44.69 -41.71
N LEU A 489 -13.70 -43.84 -40.69
CA LEU A 489 -14.36 -44.22 -39.44
C LEU A 489 -15.86 -44.45 -39.63
N GLU A 490 -16.54 -43.62 -40.43
CA GLU A 490 -17.94 -43.81 -40.80
C GLU A 490 -18.14 -45.09 -41.63
N GLU A 491 -17.25 -45.37 -42.59
CA GLU A 491 -17.24 -46.65 -43.32
C GLU A 491 -17.06 -47.84 -42.39
N HIS A 492 -16.24 -47.69 -41.34
CA HIS A 492 -16.06 -48.71 -40.31
C HIS A 492 -17.30 -48.86 -39.40
N GLU A 493 -18.03 -47.79 -39.11
CA GLU A 493 -19.31 -47.85 -38.37
C GLU A 493 -20.42 -48.55 -39.16
N GLU A 494 -20.43 -48.48 -40.49
CA GLU A 494 -21.39 -49.23 -41.31
C GLU A 494 -20.97 -50.70 -41.51
N PHE A 495 -19.68 -50.95 -41.73
CA PHE A 495 -19.17 -52.30 -42.00
C PHE A 495 -19.16 -53.18 -40.76
N PHE A 496 -18.77 -52.64 -39.59
CA PHE A 496 -18.55 -53.43 -38.39
C PHE A 496 -19.82 -54.12 -37.84
N PRO A 497 -21.00 -53.47 -37.77
CA PRO A 497 -22.23 -54.13 -37.36
C PRO A 497 -22.65 -55.27 -38.30
N ALA A 498 -22.49 -55.06 -39.62
CA ALA A 498 -22.78 -56.09 -40.62
C ALA A 498 -21.82 -57.28 -40.51
N PHE A 499 -20.53 -57.00 -40.31
CA PHE A 499 -19.50 -58.01 -40.08
C PHE A 499 -19.74 -58.77 -38.76
N GLN A 500 -20.10 -58.06 -37.68
CA GLN A 500 -20.37 -58.65 -36.38
C GLN A 500 -21.64 -59.51 -36.39
N ALA A 501 -22.69 -59.10 -37.11
CA ALA A 501 -23.89 -59.90 -37.29
C ALA A 501 -23.57 -61.22 -38.04
N LEU A 502 -22.88 -61.13 -39.19
CA LEU A 502 -22.44 -62.30 -39.94
C LEU A 502 -21.56 -63.24 -39.10
N THR A 503 -20.70 -62.66 -38.29
CA THR A 503 -19.80 -63.39 -37.40
C THR A 503 -20.56 -64.14 -36.32
N ASN A 504 -21.53 -63.49 -35.67
CA ASN A 504 -22.36 -64.12 -34.64
C ASN A 504 -23.22 -65.24 -35.22
N ASP A 505 -23.77 -65.04 -36.42
CA ASP A 505 -24.52 -66.09 -37.14
C ASP A 505 -23.60 -67.29 -37.43
N LEU A 506 -22.35 -67.06 -37.83
CA LEU A 506 -21.38 -68.13 -38.05
C LEU A 506 -21.00 -68.86 -36.74
N LEU A 507 -20.84 -68.14 -35.63
CA LEU A 507 -20.57 -68.74 -34.32
C LEU A 507 -21.74 -69.62 -33.86
N GLU A 508 -22.98 -69.17 -34.06
CA GLU A 508 -24.19 -69.93 -33.69
C GLU A 508 -24.38 -71.18 -34.57
N ILE A 509 -24.22 -71.05 -35.90
CA ILE A 509 -24.36 -72.19 -36.84
C ILE A 509 -23.29 -73.26 -36.60
N LEU A 510 -22.09 -72.85 -36.20
CA LEU A 510 -20.97 -73.76 -35.97
C LEU A 510 -20.91 -74.28 -34.52
N GLU A 511 -21.75 -73.74 -33.62
CA GLU A 511 -21.74 -73.98 -32.16
C GLU A 511 -20.36 -73.71 -31.52
N ILE A 512 -19.81 -72.51 -31.74
CA ILE A 512 -18.47 -72.13 -31.25
C ILE A 512 -18.55 -70.77 -30.58
N ASP A 513 -17.84 -70.62 -29.47
CA ASP A 513 -17.88 -69.41 -28.64
C ASP A 513 -16.75 -68.40 -28.96
N ASP A 514 -15.84 -68.73 -29.89
CA ASP A 514 -14.63 -67.95 -30.20
C ASP A 514 -14.49 -67.66 -31.70
N LEU A 515 -14.25 -66.39 -32.02
CA LEU A 515 -14.04 -65.85 -33.37
C LEU A 515 -12.91 -66.57 -34.10
N ASP A 516 -11.80 -66.81 -33.41
CA ASP A 516 -10.59 -67.40 -34.00
C ASP A 516 -10.79 -68.88 -34.35
N ALA A 517 -11.83 -69.50 -33.80
CA ALA A 517 -12.20 -70.89 -34.02
C ALA A 517 -13.19 -71.08 -35.19
N ILE A 518 -13.78 -70.01 -35.73
CA ILE A 518 -14.69 -70.05 -36.89
C ILE A 518 -14.00 -70.69 -38.11
N VAL A 519 -12.85 -70.15 -38.53
CA VAL A 519 -12.13 -70.62 -39.73
C VAL A 519 -11.66 -72.08 -39.59
N PRO A 520 -11.06 -72.52 -38.46
CA PRO A 520 -10.73 -73.93 -38.21
C PRO A 520 -11.94 -74.87 -38.27
N ALA A 521 -13.10 -74.45 -37.77
CA ALA A 521 -14.28 -75.31 -37.73
C ALA A 521 -15.01 -75.42 -39.07
N VAL A 522 -15.11 -74.34 -39.83
CA VAL A 522 -15.57 -74.39 -41.22
C VAL A 522 -14.67 -75.33 -42.04
N LYS A 523 -13.35 -75.28 -41.82
CA LYS A 523 -12.41 -76.22 -42.46
C LYS A 523 -12.64 -77.66 -42.02
N LYS A 524 -12.99 -77.94 -40.76
CA LYS A 524 -13.34 -79.29 -40.28
C LYS A 524 -14.65 -79.81 -40.88
N LEU A 525 -15.68 -78.98 -40.99
CA LEU A 525 -16.94 -79.35 -41.65
C LEU A 525 -16.74 -79.67 -43.14
N LYS A 526 -15.87 -78.92 -43.82
CA LYS A 526 -15.47 -79.22 -45.21
C LYS A 526 -14.73 -80.56 -45.37
N ILE A 527 -14.10 -81.07 -44.31
CA ILE A 527 -13.42 -82.38 -44.30
C ILE A 527 -14.42 -83.52 -43.99
N LEU A 528 -15.52 -83.23 -43.29
CA LEU A 528 -16.60 -84.18 -42.98
C LEU A 528 -17.66 -84.30 -44.10
N SER A 529 -17.64 -83.41 -45.09
CA SER A 529 -18.57 -83.42 -46.25
C SER A 529 -18.01 -84.13 -47.49
N TYR A 530 -16.90 -84.87 -47.35
CA TYR A 530 -16.37 -85.86 -48.28
C TYR A 530 -16.15 -87.17 -47.51
#